data_AF-W7IGR3-F1
#
_entry.id   AF-W7IGR3-F1
#
_cell.length_a   1.000
_cell.length_b   1.000
_cell.length_c   1.000
_cell.angle_alpha   90.00
_cell.angle_beta   90.00
_cell.angle_gamma   90.00
#
_symmetry.space_group_name_H-M   'P 1'
#
loop_
_entity.id
_entity.type
_entity.pdbx_description
1 polymer ?
#
loop_
_entity_poly.entity_id
_entity_poly.type
_entity_poly.pdbx_seq_one_letter_code
_entity_poly.pdbx_strand_id
1 'polypeptide(L)'
;MDGYEVDIEGLRKAARAASSAGEQAGQIGLGEAVAPAAEAMPGSASAGQAQALATAWGERLRGWSTDITAFGGNLATSAEGYQKDESAAAEDFDILGGILGRLGG
;
A
#
# COMPACT_ATOMS: atom_id res chain seq x y z
N MET A 1 -0.45 27.01 -8.36
CA MET A 1 -0.45 26.07 -7.22
C MET A 1 -0.58 24.69 -7.82
N ASP A 2 0.52 24.03 -8.16
CA ASP A 2 0.48 22.78 -8.99
C ASP A 2 1.43 21.68 -8.47
N GLY A 3 2.28 21.99 -7.48
CA GLY A 3 3.22 21.00 -6.92
C GLY A 3 2.54 20.02 -5.96
N TYR A 4 1.63 20.51 -5.11
CA TYR A 4 0.97 19.70 -4.09
C TYR A 4 -0.06 18.72 -4.68
N GLU A 5 -0.81 19.13 -5.71
CA GLU A 5 -1.77 18.25 -6.39
C GLU A 5 -1.07 17.06 -7.08
N VAL A 6 0.09 17.31 -7.69
CA VAL A 6 0.95 16.27 -8.29
C VAL A 6 1.48 15.30 -7.23
N ASP A 7 1.90 15.80 -6.06
CA ASP A 7 2.37 14.97 -4.96
C ASP A 7 1.23 14.12 -4.37
N ILE A 8 0.02 14.67 -4.22
CA ILE A 8 -1.18 13.95 -3.77
C ILE A 8 -1.56 12.85 -4.76
N GLU A 9 -1.52 13.11 -6.06
CA GLU A 9 -1.77 12.09 -7.07
C GLU A 9 -0.70 10.99 -7.06
N GLY A 10 0.56 11.36 -6.83
CA GLY A 10 1.67 10.45 -6.61
C GLY A 10 1.42 9.48 -5.44
N LEU A 11 0.98 10.00 -4.29
CA LEU A 11 0.61 9.20 -3.12
C LEU A 11 -0.54 8.23 -3.43
N ARG A 12 -1.57 8.69 -4.14
CA ARG A 12 -2.71 7.84 -4.54
C ARG A 12 -2.29 6.73 -5.48
N LYS A 13 -1.40 7.02 -6.43
CA LYS A 13 -0.88 6.01 -7.36
C LYS A 13 -0.04 4.97 -6.62
N ALA A 14 0.83 5.41 -5.71
CA ALA A 14 1.62 4.53 -4.87
C ALA A 14 0.74 3.66 -3.95
N ALA A 15 -0.32 4.24 -3.37
CA ALA A 15 -1.31 3.52 -2.57
C ALA A 15 -1.94 2.36 -3.34
N ARG A 16 -2.48 2.65 -4.54
CA ARG A 16 -3.10 1.62 -5.40
C ARG A 16 -2.13 0.52 -5.80
N ALA A 17 -0.89 0.89 -6.15
CA ALA A 17 0.13 -0.07 -6.53
C ALA A 17 0.51 -0.99 -5.35
N ALA A 18 0.65 -0.42 -4.14
CA ALA A 18 0.96 -1.17 -2.93
C ALA A 18 -0.16 -2.13 -2.55
N SER A 19 -1.42 -1.68 -2.55
CA SER A 19 -2.59 -2.54 -2.28
C SER A 19 -2.69 -3.67 -3.31
N SER A 20 -2.55 -3.36 -4.60
CA SER A 20 -2.62 -4.37 -5.66
C SER A 20 -1.49 -5.41 -5.55
N ALA A 21 -0.27 -4.97 -5.22
CA ALA A 21 0.84 -5.89 -5.00
C ALA A 21 0.59 -6.80 -3.79
N GLY A 22 0.06 -6.26 -2.70
CA GLY A 22 -0.30 -7.03 -1.50
C GLY A 22 -1.37 -8.08 -1.77
N GLU A 23 -2.45 -7.69 -2.44
CA GLU A 23 -3.54 -8.59 -2.82
C GLU A 23 -3.05 -9.72 -3.73
N GLN A 24 -2.29 -9.40 -4.79
CA GLN A 24 -1.75 -10.40 -5.72
C GLN A 24 -0.77 -11.35 -5.01
N ALA A 25 0.08 -10.81 -4.14
CA ALA A 25 1.03 -11.60 -3.38
C ALA A 25 0.36 -12.58 -2.42
N GLY A 26 -0.69 -12.14 -1.72
CA GLY A 26 -1.42 -12.96 -0.77
C GLY A 26 -2.09 -14.17 -1.40
N GLN A 27 -2.32 -14.15 -2.72
CA GLN A 27 -2.90 -15.25 -3.48
C GLN A 27 -1.89 -16.32 -3.90
N ILE A 28 -0.59 -16.06 -3.79
CA ILE A 28 0.43 -17.03 -4.23
C ILE A 28 0.64 -18.09 -3.15
N GLY A 29 0.24 -19.33 -3.44
CA GLY A 29 0.48 -20.49 -2.58
C GLY A 29 1.93 -21.00 -2.63
N LEU A 30 2.92 -20.19 -2.17
CA LEU A 30 4.33 -20.61 -2.20
C LEU A 30 4.58 -21.92 -1.43
N GLY A 31 3.88 -22.12 -0.31
CA GLY A 31 3.97 -23.37 0.46
C GLY A 31 3.43 -24.59 -0.30
N GLU A 32 2.43 -24.40 -1.15
CA GLU A 32 1.84 -25.46 -1.98
C GLU A 32 2.84 -25.90 -3.07
N ALA A 33 3.65 -24.98 -3.59
CA ALA A 33 4.70 -25.30 -4.56
C ALA A 33 5.83 -26.15 -3.97
N VAL A 34 6.00 -26.16 -2.64
CA VAL A 34 7.05 -26.92 -1.95
C VAL A 34 6.64 -28.37 -1.69
N ALA A 35 5.34 -28.66 -1.56
CA ALA A 35 4.87 -30.01 -1.27
C ALA A 35 5.30 -31.07 -2.32
N PRO A 36 5.21 -30.81 -3.65
CA PRO A 36 5.68 -31.74 -4.67
C PRO A 36 7.20 -31.99 -4.62
N ALA A 37 7.98 -31.00 -4.16
CA ALA A 37 9.43 -31.16 -4.04
C ALA A 37 9.81 -32.13 -2.91
N ALA A 38 9.02 -32.17 -1.83
CA ALA A 38 9.19 -33.14 -0.74
C ALA A 38 8.92 -34.57 -1.21
N GLU A 39 7.85 -34.76 -2.00
CA GLU A 39 7.44 -36.05 -2.56
C GLU A 39 8.49 -36.61 -3.54
N ALA A 40 9.22 -35.73 -4.24
CA ALA A 40 10.29 -36.10 -5.15
C ALA A 40 11.60 -36.54 -4.47
N MET A 41 11.76 -36.33 -3.15
CA MET A 41 13.00 -36.62 -2.42
C MET A 41 12.81 -37.51 -1.16
N PRO A 42 12.14 -38.67 -1.27
CA PRO A 42 11.85 -39.53 -0.12
C PRO A 42 13.13 -40.00 0.57
N GLY A 43 13.17 -39.89 1.90
CA GLY A 43 14.31 -40.28 2.73
C GLY A 43 15.45 -39.27 2.80
N SER A 44 15.37 -38.14 2.10
CA SER A 44 16.35 -37.06 2.22
C SER A 44 16.12 -36.23 3.49
N ALA A 45 17.20 -35.67 4.04
CA ALA A 45 17.09 -34.68 5.13
C ALA A 45 16.27 -33.45 4.71
N SER A 46 16.31 -33.08 3.43
CA SER A 46 15.57 -31.96 2.85
C SER A 46 14.06 -32.19 2.82
N ALA A 47 13.60 -33.42 2.60
CA ALA A 47 12.17 -33.76 2.66
C ALA A 47 11.59 -33.52 4.06
N GLY A 48 12.37 -33.77 5.12
CA GLY A 48 11.98 -33.48 6.50
C GLY A 48 11.80 -31.98 6.80
N GLN A 49 12.45 -31.10 6.03
CA GLN A 49 12.36 -29.65 6.22
C GLN A 49 11.36 -28.96 5.27
N ALA A 50 10.86 -29.68 4.26
CA ALA A 50 9.97 -29.12 3.25
C ALA A 50 8.66 -28.58 3.87
N GLN A 51 8.10 -29.27 4.87
CA GLN A 51 6.91 -28.79 5.58
C GLN A 51 7.18 -27.50 6.35
N ALA A 52 8.32 -27.40 7.04
CA ALA A 52 8.70 -26.21 7.78
C ALA A 52 8.94 -25.02 6.83
N LEU A 53 9.58 -25.28 5.67
CA LEU A 53 9.77 -24.29 4.62
C LEU A 53 8.44 -23.80 4.04
N ALA A 54 7.51 -24.73 3.74
CA ALA A 54 6.19 -24.41 3.21
C ALA A 54 5.41 -23.49 4.16
N THR A 55 5.41 -23.82 5.46
CA THR A 55 4.80 -22.97 6.50
C THR A 55 5.47 -21.61 6.56
N ALA A 56 6.80 -21.56 6.65
CA ALA A 56 7.55 -20.31 6.76
C ALA A 56 7.32 -19.39 5.56
N TRP A 57 7.27 -19.93 4.34
CA TRP A 57 6.96 -19.15 3.15
C TRP A 57 5.52 -18.64 3.13
N GLY A 58 4.56 -19.48 3.51
CA GLY A 58 3.15 -19.08 3.62
C GLY A 58 2.96 -17.94 4.63
N GLU A 59 3.57 -18.04 5.81
CA GLU A 59 3.54 -16.99 6.84
C GLU A 59 4.24 -15.72 6.38
N ARG A 60 5.44 -15.84 5.79
CA ARG A 60 6.21 -14.70 5.30
C ARG A 60 5.44 -13.90 4.26
N LEU A 61 4.78 -14.58 3.34
CA LEU A 61 4.03 -13.95 2.25
C LEU A 61 2.73 -13.32 2.73
N ARG A 62 2.00 -13.98 3.64
CA ARG A 62 0.81 -13.38 4.28
C ARG A 62 1.17 -12.14 5.08
N GLY A 63 2.28 -12.18 5.83
CA GLY A 63 2.77 -11.01 6.58
C GLY A 63 3.10 -9.86 5.63
N TRP A 64 3.89 -10.13 4.59
CA TRP A 64 4.24 -9.10 3.60
C TRP A 64 3.01 -8.53 2.86
N SER A 65 2.07 -9.39 2.44
CA SER A 65 0.80 -8.98 1.83
C SER A 65 -0.01 -8.05 2.73
N THR A 66 -0.07 -8.36 4.03
CA THR A 66 -0.74 -7.52 5.04
C THR A 66 -0.02 -6.18 5.18
N ASP A 67 1.30 -6.20 5.36
CA ASP A 67 2.11 -5.00 5.58
C ASP A 67 2.03 -4.02 4.40
N ILE A 68 2.12 -4.53 3.17
CA ILE A 68 2.11 -3.68 1.97
C ILE A 68 0.71 -3.13 1.66
N THR A 69 -0.34 -3.90 1.98
CA THR A 69 -1.72 -3.41 1.88
C THR A 69 -1.98 -2.31 2.90
N ALA A 70 -1.52 -2.47 4.14
CA ALA A 70 -1.61 -1.45 5.18
C ALA A 70 -0.82 -0.18 4.81
N PHE A 71 0.38 -0.34 4.25
CA PHE A 71 1.15 0.78 3.72
C PHE A 71 0.39 1.53 2.63
N GLY A 72 -0.24 0.81 1.69
CA GLY A 72 -1.09 1.42 0.67
C GLY A 72 -2.25 2.21 1.26
N GLY A 73 -2.93 1.66 2.27
CA GLY A 73 -3.99 2.35 3.00
C GLY A 73 -3.51 3.64 3.68
N ASN A 74 -2.35 3.60 4.35
CA ASN A 74 -1.77 4.77 5.01
C ASN A 74 -1.42 5.89 4.02
N LEU A 75 -0.93 5.55 2.83
CA LEU A 75 -0.68 6.53 1.76
C LEU A 75 -1.98 7.16 1.25
N ALA A 76 -3.05 6.37 1.10
CA ALA A 76 -4.36 6.88 0.69
C ALA A 76 -4.92 7.86 1.74
N THR A 77 -4.89 7.49 3.01
CA THR A 77 -5.31 8.38 4.12
C THR A 77 -4.48 9.66 4.18
N SER A 78 -3.17 9.57 3.94
CA SER A 78 -2.30 10.76 3.90
C SER A 78 -2.68 11.70 2.75
N ALA A 79 -2.96 11.14 1.57
CA ALA A 79 -3.40 11.91 0.40
C ALA A 79 -4.75 12.60 0.63
N GLU A 80 -5.69 11.93 1.32
CA GLU A 80 -6.97 12.53 1.73
C GLU A 80 -6.79 13.67 2.73
N GLY A 81 -5.88 13.51 3.68
CA GLY A 81 -5.51 14.57 4.63
C GLY A 81 -5.00 15.82 3.93
N TYR A 82 -4.01 15.66 3.04
CA TYR A 82 -3.44 16.79 2.30
C TYR A 82 -4.46 17.51 1.41
N GLN A 83 -5.33 16.77 0.72
CA GLN A 83 -6.37 17.40 -0.09
C GLN A 83 -7.37 18.20 0.76
N LYS A 84 -7.73 17.69 1.95
CA LYS A 84 -8.64 18.39 2.86
C LYS A 84 -8.02 19.68 3.40
N ASP A 85 -6.75 19.63 3.78
CA ASP A 85 -6.02 20.80 4.28
C ASP A 85 -5.86 21.87 3.18
N GLU A 86 -5.60 21.45 1.94
CA GLU A 86 -5.52 22.37 0.80
C GLU A 86 -6.87 23.01 0.47
N SER A 87 -7.96 22.24 0.50
CA SER A 87 -9.31 22.77 0.27
C SER A 87 -9.69 23.82 1.32
N ALA A 88 -9.36 23.58 2.59
CA ALA A 88 -9.62 24.52 3.67
C ALA A 88 -8.77 25.81 3.53
N ALA A 89 -7.51 25.68 3.13
CA ALA A 89 -6.66 26.84 2.89
C ALA A 89 -7.17 27.68 1.70
N ALA A 90 -7.59 27.03 0.60
CA ALA A 90 -8.13 27.72 -0.56
C ALA A 90 -9.42 28.51 -0.21
N GLU A 91 -10.33 27.92 0.56
CA GLU A 91 -11.54 28.59 1.03
C GLU A 91 -11.24 29.83 1.89
N ASP A 92 -10.28 29.74 2.81
CA ASP A 92 -9.89 30.86 3.68
C ASP A 92 -9.26 32.01 2.87
N PHE A 93 -8.41 31.68 1.88
CA PHE A 93 -7.82 32.68 0.99
C PHE A 93 -8.85 33.35 0.08
N ASP A 94 -9.82 32.62 -0.45
CA ASP A 94 -10.90 33.18 -1.27
C ASP A 94 -11.79 34.14 -0.45
N ILE A 95 -12.10 33.77 0.81
CA ILE A 95 -12.85 34.63 1.73
C ILE A 95 -12.07 35.91 2.03
N LEU A 96 -10.78 35.80 2.37
CA LEU A 96 -9.92 36.96 2.66
C LEU A 96 -9.73 37.85 1.43
N GLY A 97 -9.55 37.26 0.25
CA GLY A 97 -9.45 37.99 -1.02
C GLY A 97 -10.73 38.76 -1.35
N GLY A 98 -11.90 38.15 -1.12
CA GLY A 98 -13.20 38.81 -1.29
C GLY A 98 -13.43 39.96 -0.31
N ILE A 99 -12.99 39.83 0.94
CA ILE A 99 -13.08 40.88 1.96
C ILE A 99 -12.16 42.06 1.61
N LEU A 100 -10.90 41.78 1.27
CA LEU A 100 -9.91 42.81 0.91
C LEU A 100 -10.28 43.52 -0.40
N GLY A 101 -10.78 42.78 -1.40
CA GLY A 101 -11.27 43.36 -2.65
C GLY A 101 -12.47 44.29 -2.48
N ARG A 102 -13.31 44.07 -1.46
CA ARG A 102 -14.46 44.93 -1.13
C ARG A 102 -14.09 46.17 -0.32
N LEU A 103 -12.96 46.16 0.38
CA LEU A 103 -12.48 47.30 1.19
C LEU A 103 -11.52 48.23 0.43
N GLY A 104 -10.96 47.77 -0.69
CA GLY A 104 -10.05 48.56 -1.54
C GLY A 104 -10.68 49.15 -2.81
N GLY A 105 -12.00 49.03 -2.99
CA GLY A 105 -12.76 49.52 -4.15
C GLY A 105 -13.58 50.78 -3.86
#